data_AF-A0ABD5PPK9-F1
#
_entry.id   AF-A0ABD5PPK9-F1
#
_cell.length_a   1.000
_cell.length_b   1.000
_cell.length_c   1.000
_cell.angle_alpha   90.00
_cell.angle_beta   90.00
_cell.angle_gamma   90.00
#
_symmetry.space_group_name_H-M   'P 1'
#
loop_
_entity.id
_entity.type
_entity.pdbx_description
1 polymer ?
#
loop_
_entity_poly.entity_id
_entity_poly.type
_entity_poly.pdbx_seq_one_letter_code
_entity_poly.pdbx_strand_id
1 'polypeptide(L)'
;MTDNHNYNRPEEGSQDWHIPLNENFDQIDTDVEIRDEESNIENYEPKAGAKFLALDTGVRYIGDGSSWNELGVSDPVADRLERIESRLDDLESGTSDEATGSEETDVNPKTRIPFDSQSSLDEFSNSYSMGNVSIVSNPAYENSACEIRIQEGGHEGASMHYLFDDQWGYEPEELHARYWLRFSDNWNSNWNGKLPGFGATDGETVARASGRPNGYDGWSARGSFYSTSGTSDPVDIGYYVYHPEQSSQYGDHVTAGANLERGTWYQIDQRVELNTPGENDGVLQLWIDEELYIDENSFRFRDTSDLKIESYWGHVYHGGSEPSPNDMAVYWDELSLDEAKLL
;
A
#
# COMPACT_ATOMS: atom_id res chain seq x y z
N MET A 1 11.87 -18.55 16.24
CA MET A 1 11.50 -17.54 17.25
C MET A 1 10.86 -16.44 16.44
N THR A 2 9.62 -16.07 16.74
CA THR A 2 8.98 -14.89 16.13
C THR A 2 9.85 -13.67 16.37
N ASP A 3 9.96 -12.79 15.38
CA ASP A 3 10.66 -11.51 15.53
C ASP A 3 9.96 -10.69 16.62
N ASN A 4 10.73 -10.18 17.57
CA ASN A 4 10.21 -9.46 18.75
C ASN A 4 9.79 -8.01 18.40
N HIS A 5 9.27 -7.78 17.19
CA HIS A 5 8.90 -6.44 16.68
C HIS A 5 10.03 -5.40 16.86
N ASN A 6 11.29 -5.80 16.63
CA ASN A 6 12.50 -5.00 16.88
C ASN A 6 12.73 -4.54 18.33
N TYR A 7 11.90 -4.96 19.30
CA TYR A 7 12.15 -4.69 20.71
C TYR A 7 13.41 -5.40 21.19
N ASN A 8 14.23 -4.67 21.95
CA ASN A 8 15.43 -5.16 22.56
C ASN A 8 15.13 -6.32 23.52
N ARG A 9 15.98 -7.35 23.49
CA ARG A 9 15.98 -8.43 24.48
C ARG A 9 17.32 -8.44 25.22
N PRO A 10 17.35 -8.07 26.51
CA PRO A 10 18.60 -8.10 27.28
C PRO A 10 19.18 -9.52 27.33
N GLU A 11 20.50 -9.65 27.22
CA GLU A 11 21.19 -10.92 27.44
C GLU A 11 21.09 -11.36 28.91
N GLU A 12 21.01 -12.67 29.12
CA GLU A 12 20.92 -13.26 30.45
C GLU A 12 22.15 -12.88 31.30
N GLY A 13 21.91 -12.24 32.45
CA GLY A 13 22.95 -11.79 33.38
C GLY A 13 23.37 -10.33 33.23
N SER A 14 22.84 -9.59 32.25
CA SER A 14 23.10 -8.15 32.11
C SER A 14 22.66 -7.36 33.35
N GLN A 15 23.54 -6.49 33.86
CA GLN A 15 23.25 -5.63 35.02
C GLN A 15 22.50 -4.36 34.62
N ASP A 16 22.63 -3.94 33.35
CA ASP A 16 22.01 -2.73 32.79
C ASP A 16 20.77 -3.05 31.95
N TRP A 17 20.08 -4.15 32.25
CA TRP A 17 18.91 -4.65 31.52
C TRP A 17 17.76 -3.63 31.40
N HIS A 18 17.72 -2.65 32.30
CA HIS A 18 16.69 -1.62 32.34
C HIS A 18 16.79 -0.63 31.18
N ILE A 19 17.98 -0.37 30.62
CA ILE A 19 18.17 0.56 29.50
C ILE A 19 17.44 0.08 28.23
N PRO A 20 17.77 -1.10 27.67
CA PRO A 20 17.07 -1.64 26.50
C PRO A 20 15.58 -1.88 26.74
N LEU A 21 15.18 -2.16 28.00
CA LEU A 21 13.77 -2.34 28.33
C LEU A 21 13.01 -1.01 28.34
N ASN A 22 13.61 0.06 28.84
CA ASN A 22 13.01 1.40 28.78
C ASN A 22 12.87 1.88 27.33
N GLU A 23 13.86 1.61 26.48
CA GLU A 23 13.78 1.89 25.04
C GLU A 23 12.62 1.14 24.35
N ASN A 24 12.29 -0.07 24.81
CA ASN A 24 11.11 -0.78 24.30
C ASN A 24 9.81 -0.11 24.75
N PHE A 25 9.73 0.36 25.99
CA PHE A 25 8.53 1.05 26.46
C PHE A 25 8.31 2.36 25.70
N ASP A 26 9.37 3.11 25.41
CA ASP A 26 9.29 4.31 24.59
C ASP A 26 8.81 4.01 23.16
N GLN A 27 9.25 2.89 22.57
CA GLN A 27 8.78 2.44 21.26
C GLN A 27 7.31 1.96 21.30
N ILE A 28 6.91 1.19 22.32
CA ILE A 28 5.53 0.70 22.47
C ILE A 28 4.54 1.85 22.56
N ASP A 29 4.91 2.95 23.25
CA ASP A 29 4.04 4.12 23.40
C ASP A 29 3.77 4.85 22.05
N THR A 30 4.60 4.61 21.03
CA THR A 30 4.39 5.13 19.67
C THR A 30 3.85 4.08 18.70
N ASP A 31 4.22 2.81 18.90
CA ASP A 31 3.83 1.69 18.04
C ASP A 31 2.39 1.23 18.28
N VAL A 32 1.90 1.40 19.52
CA VAL A 32 0.54 0.98 19.92
C VAL A 32 -0.36 2.20 20.05
N GLU A 33 -1.30 2.31 19.12
CA GLU A 33 -2.33 3.35 19.15
C GLU A 33 -3.25 3.19 20.37
N ILE A 34 -3.46 4.29 21.10
CA ILE A 34 -4.44 4.37 22.18
C ILE A 34 -5.83 4.52 21.55
N ARG A 35 -6.77 3.68 21.96
CA ARG A 35 -8.16 3.70 21.48
C ARG A 35 -9.11 3.85 22.67
N ASP A 36 -9.78 4.99 22.78
CA ASP A 36 -10.71 5.33 23.88
C ASP A 36 -11.72 6.40 23.43
N GLU A 37 -12.64 6.84 24.29
CA GLU A 37 -13.51 8.01 24.06
C GLU A 37 -12.69 9.31 24.04
N GLU A 38 -13.02 10.28 23.18
CA GLU A 38 -12.28 11.55 23.06
C GLU A 38 -12.13 12.27 24.40
N SER A 39 -13.18 12.20 25.23
CA SER A 39 -13.19 12.80 26.57
C SER A 39 -12.11 12.27 27.53
N ASN A 40 -11.52 11.11 27.22
CA ASN A 40 -10.47 10.48 28.01
C ASN A 40 -9.05 10.85 27.56
N ILE A 41 -8.88 11.65 26.50
CA ILE A 41 -7.56 11.95 25.93
C ILE A 41 -6.58 12.58 26.93
N GLU A 42 -7.07 13.40 27.87
CA GLU A 42 -6.26 14.01 28.94
C GLU A 42 -5.75 13.01 29.98
N ASN A 43 -6.23 11.77 29.99
CA ASN A 43 -5.73 10.69 30.86
C ASN A 43 -4.41 10.09 30.33
N TYR A 44 -4.02 10.43 29.10
CA TYR A 44 -2.84 9.89 28.42
C TYR A 44 -1.81 11.00 28.19
N GLU A 45 -0.53 10.69 28.44
CA GLU A 45 0.57 11.62 28.20
C GLU A 45 0.82 11.76 26.68
N PRO A 46 0.81 12.97 26.10
CA PRO A 46 1.03 13.18 24.67
C PRO A 46 2.51 13.06 24.31
N LYS A 47 3.08 11.86 24.44
CA LYS A 47 4.47 11.59 24.05
C LYS A 47 4.65 11.85 22.55
N ALA A 48 5.83 12.33 22.16
CA ALA A 48 6.12 12.63 20.76
C ALA A 48 5.96 11.36 19.91
N GLY A 49 5.05 11.38 18.94
CA GLY A 49 4.73 10.24 18.08
C GLY A 49 3.65 9.29 18.60
N ALA A 50 3.13 9.49 19.82
CA ALA A 50 2.04 8.68 20.35
C ALA A 50 0.75 8.98 19.57
N LYS A 51 -0.03 7.93 19.26
CA LYS A 51 -1.28 8.03 18.49
C LYS A 51 -2.49 7.78 19.39
N PHE A 52 -3.54 8.58 19.23
CA PHE A 52 -4.83 8.40 19.89
C PHE A 52 -5.96 8.44 18.87
N LEU A 53 -6.82 7.42 18.87
CA LEU A 53 -8.06 7.38 18.09
C LEU A 53 -9.26 7.48 19.03
N ALA A 54 -10.02 8.56 18.89
CA ALA A 54 -11.30 8.73 19.56
C ALA A 54 -12.36 7.83 18.92
N LEU A 55 -12.82 6.80 19.63
CA LEU A 55 -13.76 5.81 19.09
C LEU A 55 -15.18 6.34 18.90
N ASP A 56 -15.55 7.38 19.64
CA ASP A 56 -16.88 8.00 19.63
C ASP A 56 -17.04 9.11 18.59
N THR A 57 -15.96 9.85 18.31
CA THR A 57 -15.97 10.96 17.33
C THR A 57 -15.21 10.65 16.05
N GLY A 58 -14.38 9.60 16.03
CA GLY A 58 -13.54 9.26 14.88
C GLY A 58 -12.36 10.22 14.66
N VAL A 59 -12.08 11.09 15.63
CA VAL A 59 -10.98 12.05 15.56
C VAL A 59 -9.66 11.37 15.93
N ARG A 60 -8.63 11.59 15.11
CA ARG A 60 -7.27 11.10 15.39
C ARG A 60 -6.41 12.22 15.97
N TYR A 61 -5.49 11.87 16.86
CA TYR A 61 -4.53 12.79 17.45
C TYR A 61 -3.11 12.21 17.44
N ILE A 62 -2.13 13.10 17.32
CA ILE A 62 -0.71 12.80 17.49
C ILE A 62 -0.11 13.63 18.63
N GLY A 63 0.61 12.98 19.54
CA GLY A 63 1.37 13.66 20.58
C GLY A 63 2.65 14.27 20.03
N ASP A 64 2.98 15.50 20.43
CA ASP A 64 4.25 16.17 20.08
C ASP A 64 5.28 16.20 21.23
N GLY A 65 4.97 15.52 22.34
CA GLY A 65 5.72 15.57 23.59
C GLY A 65 5.20 16.61 24.59
N SER A 66 4.24 17.43 24.21
CA SER A 66 3.66 18.48 25.04
C SER A 66 2.13 18.57 24.97
N SER A 67 1.54 18.31 23.80
CA SER A 67 0.11 18.41 23.53
C SER A 67 -0.34 17.33 22.56
N TRP A 68 -1.62 16.97 22.64
CA TRP A 68 -2.30 16.19 21.60
C TRP A 68 -2.72 17.14 20.47
N ASN A 69 -2.26 16.86 19.25
CA ASN A 69 -2.61 17.64 18.06
C ASN A 69 -3.60 16.84 17.22
N GLU A 70 -4.75 17.45 16.90
CA GLU A 70 -5.79 16.85 16.08
C GLU A 70 -5.32 16.67 14.63
N LEU A 71 -5.55 15.48 14.08
CA LEU A 71 -5.26 15.11 12.69
C LEU A 71 -6.52 15.07 11.81
N GLY A 72 -7.68 15.48 12.34
CA GLY A 72 -8.97 15.55 11.64
C GLY A 72 -9.91 14.38 11.93
N VAL A 73 -11.18 14.54 11.56
CA VAL A 73 -12.27 13.57 11.75
C VAL A 73 -12.32 12.61 10.56
N SER A 74 -12.18 11.30 10.78
CA SER A 74 -12.58 10.30 9.78
C SER A 74 -14.07 9.99 9.91
N ASP A 75 -14.96 10.93 9.59
CA ASP A 75 -16.40 10.65 9.47
C ASP A 75 -16.96 11.09 8.08
N PRO A 76 -17.25 10.14 7.16
CA PRO A 76 -17.67 10.41 5.78
C PRO A 76 -19.00 11.17 5.60
N VAL A 77 -19.78 11.40 6.67
CA VAL A 77 -21.17 11.90 6.55
C VAL A 77 -21.28 13.42 6.65
N ALA A 78 -20.53 14.07 7.54
CA ALA A 78 -20.63 15.51 7.76
C ALA A 78 -20.08 16.32 6.56
N ASP A 79 -18.98 15.86 6.00
CA ASP A 79 -18.30 16.45 4.85
C ASP A 79 -19.13 16.35 3.55
N ARG A 80 -20.10 15.43 3.51
CA ARG A 80 -21.02 15.23 2.38
C ARG A 80 -22.10 16.31 2.32
N LEU A 81 -22.55 16.84 3.46
CA LEU A 81 -23.68 17.78 3.52
C LEU A 81 -23.26 19.20 3.14
N GLU A 82 -22.09 19.66 3.62
CA GLU A 82 -21.55 20.98 3.26
C GLU A 82 -21.26 21.10 1.76
N ARG A 83 -20.75 20.02 1.13
CA ARG A 83 -20.48 19.98 -0.31
C ARG A 83 -21.75 19.90 -1.16
N ILE A 84 -22.84 19.33 -0.65
CA ILE A 84 -24.12 19.26 -1.39
C ILE A 84 -24.80 20.63 -1.40
N GLU A 85 -24.78 21.36 -0.29
CA GLU A 85 -25.38 22.70 -0.20
C GLU A 85 -24.64 23.71 -1.09
N SER A 86 -23.30 23.67 -1.10
CA SER A 86 -22.48 24.48 -2.02
C SER A 86 -22.77 24.20 -3.49
N ARG A 87 -23.06 22.93 -3.85
CA ARG A 87 -23.31 22.53 -5.25
C ARG A 87 -24.72 22.89 -5.75
N LEU A 88 -25.68 23.01 -4.84
CA LEU A 88 -27.05 23.40 -5.19
C LEU A 88 -27.14 24.89 -5.55
N ASP A 89 -26.36 25.75 -4.89
CA ASP A 89 -26.29 27.18 -5.20
C ASP A 89 -25.64 27.44 -6.58
N ASP A 90 -24.66 26.63 -6.97
CA ASP A 90 -23.99 26.76 -8.27
C ASP A 90 -24.88 26.26 -9.44
N LEU A 91 -25.72 25.24 -9.19
CA LEU A 91 -26.65 24.67 -10.19
C LEU A 91 -27.82 25.60 -10.56
N GLU A 92 -28.21 26.53 -9.69
CA GLU A 92 -29.31 27.47 -9.98
C GLU A 92 -28.87 28.69 -10.81
N SER A 93 -27.56 28.91 -11.05
CA SER A 93 -27.06 30.15 -11.66
C SER A 93 -26.53 30.06 -13.10
N GLY A 94 -26.32 28.88 -13.67
CA GLY A 94 -25.62 28.71 -14.96
C GLY A 94 -26.52 28.43 -16.17
N THR A 95 -26.77 29.45 -17.00
CA THR A 95 -27.40 29.30 -18.33
C THR A 95 -26.45 28.71 -19.38
N SER A 96 -27.02 27.84 -20.21
CA SER A 96 -26.45 27.09 -21.34
C SER A 96 -25.54 27.85 -22.31
N ASP A 97 -24.46 27.20 -22.74
CA ASP A 97 -24.06 27.15 -24.16
C ASP A 97 -23.24 25.87 -24.45
N GLU A 98 -23.55 25.22 -25.56
CA GLU A 98 -22.90 24.00 -26.06
C GLU A 98 -21.46 24.27 -26.50
N ALA A 99 -20.50 23.54 -25.93
CA ALA A 99 -19.21 23.30 -26.55
C ALA A 99 -18.72 21.88 -26.20
N THR A 100 -18.49 21.09 -27.25
CA THR A 100 -17.82 19.79 -27.21
C THR A 100 -16.39 19.96 -26.69
N GLY A 101 -16.16 19.54 -25.45
CA GLY A 101 -14.87 19.27 -24.85
C GLY A 101 -15.11 18.22 -23.79
N SER A 102 -14.36 17.13 -23.82
CA SER A 102 -14.30 16.20 -22.70
C SER A 102 -13.77 16.98 -21.51
N GLU A 103 -14.65 17.34 -20.58
CA GLU A 103 -14.26 17.73 -19.23
C GLU A 103 -13.64 16.50 -18.59
N GLU A 104 -12.33 16.39 -18.74
CA GLU A 104 -11.48 15.61 -17.86
C GLU A 104 -11.55 16.33 -16.51
N THR A 105 -12.53 15.93 -15.70
CA THR A 105 -12.62 16.40 -14.33
C THR A 105 -11.40 15.87 -13.62
N ASP A 106 -10.49 16.77 -13.25
CA ASP A 106 -9.38 16.53 -12.34
C ASP A 106 -9.96 16.15 -10.97
N VAL A 107 -10.34 14.89 -10.82
CA VAL A 107 -10.82 14.34 -9.56
C VAL A 107 -9.57 14.03 -8.76
N ASN A 108 -9.26 14.88 -7.78
CA ASN A 108 -8.24 14.56 -6.78
C ASN A 108 -8.55 13.17 -6.20
N PRO A 109 -7.59 12.23 -6.22
CA PRO A 109 -7.82 10.91 -5.68
C PRO A 109 -8.11 11.00 -4.18
N LYS A 110 -8.89 10.06 -3.65
CA LYS A 110 -9.14 9.94 -2.20
C LYS A 110 -7.87 9.94 -1.38
N THR A 111 -6.82 9.28 -1.88
CA THR A 111 -5.49 9.31 -1.28
C THR A 111 -4.45 9.64 -2.34
N ARG A 112 -3.50 10.51 -1.97
CA ARG A 112 -2.28 10.78 -2.73
C ARG A 112 -1.07 10.79 -1.79
N ILE A 113 -0.08 9.96 -2.07
CA ILE A 113 1.20 9.88 -1.36
C ILE A 113 2.30 10.27 -2.34
N PRO A 114 2.81 11.52 -2.28
CA PRO A 114 3.76 12.06 -3.26
C PRO A 114 5.21 11.68 -3.00
N PHE A 115 5.52 11.05 -1.85
CA PHE A 115 6.91 10.75 -1.46
C PHE A 115 7.83 11.98 -1.51
N ASP A 116 7.32 13.14 -1.07
CA ASP A 116 8.03 14.43 -1.04
C ASP A 116 8.95 14.61 0.17
N SER A 117 8.76 13.75 1.17
CA SER A 117 9.40 13.82 2.47
C SER A 117 9.32 12.47 3.17
N GLN A 118 10.20 12.24 4.15
CA GLN A 118 10.20 10.97 4.90
C GLN A 118 8.84 10.72 5.59
N SER A 119 8.12 11.78 5.95
CA SER A 119 6.77 11.70 6.53
C SER A 119 5.72 11.15 5.58
N SER A 120 5.94 11.15 4.26
CA SER A 120 5.02 10.45 3.33
C SER A 120 4.92 8.95 3.63
N LEU A 121 5.91 8.36 4.32
CA LEU A 121 5.86 6.95 4.73
C LEU A 121 4.97 6.72 5.97
N ASP A 122 4.63 7.77 6.71
CA ASP A 122 3.77 7.68 7.90
C ASP A 122 2.30 7.45 7.53
N GLU A 123 1.95 7.68 6.24
CA GLU A 123 0.63 7.37 5.65
C GLU A 123 0.35 5.86 5.57
N PHE A 124 1.37 5.01 5.66
CA PHE A 124 1.19 3.56 5.70
C PHE A 124 0.92 3.12 7.15
N SER A 125 -0.25 2.51 7.36
CA SER A 125 -0.72 2.05 8.68
C SER A 125 0.29 1.13 9.38
N ASN A 126 0.93 0.23 8.62
CA ASN A 126 1.97 -0.67 9.13
C ASN A 126 3.18 -0.69 8.20
N SER A 127 4.37 -0.61 8.77
CA SER A 127 5.62 -0.61 8.01
C SER A 127 6.67 -1.48 8.68
N TYR A 128 7.25 -2.41 7.90
CA TYR A 128 8.29 -3.33 8.33
C TYR A 128 9.47 -3.26 7.35
N SER A 129 10.66 -3.62 7.84
CA SER A 129 11.89 -3.67 7.03
C SER A 129 12.23 -2.33 6.34
N MET A 130 11.99 -1.20 7.03
CA MET A 130 12.18 0.15 6.48
C MET A 130 13.64 0.62 6.40
N GLY A 131 14.60 -0.18 6.85
CA GLY A 131 16.04 0.16 6.80
C GLY A 131 16.60 0.33 5.38
N ASN A 132 15.84 -0.09 4.36
CA ASN A 132 16.19 0.01 2.95
C ASN A 132 15.36 1.06 2.19
N VAL A 133 14.53 1.83 2.89
CA VAL A 133 13.60 2.80 2.30
C VAL A 133 14.06 4.23 2.64
N SER A 134 14.17 5.08 1.61
CA SER A 134 14.52 6.48 1.81
C SER A 134 13.90 7.37 0.73
N ILE A 135 13.59 8.62 1.09
CA ILE A 135 13.22 9.62 0.10
C ILE A 135 14.48 10.24 -0.52
N VAL A 136 14.58 10.20 -1.84
CA VAL A 136 15.72 10.73 -2.61
C VAL A 136 15.25 11.79 -3.58
N SER A 137 16.14 12.71 -3.98
CA SER A 137 15.85 13.74 -4.99
C SER A 137 16.30 13.37 -6.40
N ASN A 138 17.00 12.24 -6.56
CA ASN A 138 17.49 11.77 -7.86
C ASN A 138 17.85 10.26 -7.80
N PRO A 139 17.28 9.41 -8.67
CA PRO A 139 16.20 9.74 -9.60
C PRO A 139 14.88 10.05 -8.88
N ALA A 140 14.09 10.94 -9.47
CA ALA A 140 12.76 11.35 -9.05
C ALA A 140 11.88 11.48 -10.30
N TYR A 141 10.57 11.22 -10.20
CA TYR A 141 9.67 11.50 -11.33
C TYR A 141 9.39 13.01 -11.38
N GLU A 142 9.04 13.59 -10.23
CA GLU A 142 8.97 15.04 -10.06
C GLU A 142 10.23 15.60 -9.35
N ASN A 143 10.14 15.78 -8.03
CA ASN A 143 11.18 16.43 -7.21
C ASN A 143 11.91 15.44 -6.29
N SER A 144 11.21 14.39 -5.90
CA SER A 144 11.72 13.31 -5.06
C SER A 144 11.07 11.99 -5.48
N ALA A 145 11.52 10.89 -4.88
CA ALA A 145 10.86 9.59 -4.98
C ALA A 145 11.22 8.74 -3.76
N CYS A 146 10.38 7.75 -3.48
CA CYS A 146 10.70 6.67 -2.56
C CYS A 146 11.68 5.69 -3.22
N GLU A 147 12.95 5.73 -2.80
CA GLU A 147 13.93 4.70 -3.16
C GLU A 147 13.76 3.52 -2.21
N ILE A 148 13.53 2.34 -2.80
CA ILE A 148 13.45 1.07 -2.08
C ILE A 148 14.60 0.19 -2.57
N ARG A 149 15.62 0.02 -1.72
CA ARG A 149 16.81 -0.76 -2.03
C ARG A 149 16.64 -2.23 -1.70
N ILE A 150 17.25 -3.10 -2.49
CA ILE A 150 17.47 -4.50 -2.14
C ILE A 150 18.97 -4.72 -2.15
N GLN A 151 19.54 -5.04 -1.00
CA GLN A 151 20.97 -5.28 -0.85
C GLN A 151 21.38 -6.61 -1.48
N GLU A 152 22.61 -6.69 -2.00
CA GLU A 152 23.22 -7.95 -2.44
C GLU A 152 23.13 -9.01 -1.32
N GLY A 153 22.69 -10.22 -1.68
CA GLY A 153 22.49 -11.31 -0.73
C GLY A 153 21.20 -11.21 0.11
N GLY A 154 20.45 -10.10 0.01
CA GLY A 154 19.16 -9.91 0.66
C GLY A 154 17.97 -10.25 -0.25
N HIS A 155 16.77 -10.19 0.32
CA HIS A 155 15.51 -10.34 -0.42
C HIS A 155 14.59 -9.13 -0.27
N GLU A 156 14.50 -8.59 0.94
CA GLU A 156 13.51 -7.58 1.30
C GLU A 156 13.98 -6.17 0.92
N GLY A 157 13.10 -5.43 0.25
CA GLY A 157 13.26 -4.00 0.03
C GLY A 157 12.37 -3.17 0.94
N ALA A 158 11.05 -3.42 0.91
CA ALA A 158 10.10 -2.75 1.78
C ALA A 158 8.89 -3.65 2.05
N SER A 159 8.26 -3.47 3.21
CA SER A 159 6.95 -4.05 3.51
C SER A 159 6.07 -3.04 4.20
N MET A 160 5.33 -2.26 3.41
CA MET A 160 4.38 -1.26 3.90
C MET A 160 2.95 -1.70 3.58
N HIS A 161 2.02 -1.45 4.49
CA HIS A 161 0.60 -1.72 4.32
C HIS A 161 -0.19 -0.44 4.58
N TYR A 162 -0.95 -0.01 3.58
CA TYR A 162 -1.99 1.00 3.70
C TYR A 162 -3.31 0.27 3.99
N LEU A 163 -3.80 0.32 5.23
CA LEU A 163 -5.05 -0.35 5.62
C LEU A 163 -6.24 0.58 5.37
N PHE A 164 -7.22 0.15 4.56
CA PHE A 164 -8.33 1.01 4.17
C PHE A 164 -9.28 1.30 5.33
N ASP A 165 -9.49 0.38 6.26
CA ASP A 165 -10.30 0.65 7.45
C ASP A 165 -9.68 1.75 8.32
N ASP A 166 -8.35 1.73 8.51
CA ASP A 166 -7.66 2.78 9.26
C ASP A 166 -7.75 4.14 8.55
N GLN A 167 -7.53 4.15 7.23
CA GLN A 167 -7.32 5.38 6.49
C GLN A 167 -8.62 6.00 5.96
N TRP A 168 -9.57 5.16 5.53
CA TRP A 168 -10.84 5.57 4.92
C TRP A 168 -12.06 5.27 5.80
N GLY A 169 -11.89 4.52 6.90
CA GLY A 169 -12.99 4.10 7.77
C GLY A 169 -13.85 2.97 7.20
N TYR A 170 -13.44 2.38 6.07
CA TYR A 170 -14.07 1.22 5.46
C TYR A 170 -13.16 0.57 4.41
N GLU A 171 -13.42 -0.71 4.12
CA GLU A 171 -12.76 -1.45 3.05
C GLU A 171 -13.61 -1.43 1.76
N PRO A 172 -13.06 -1.03 0.61
CA PRO A 172 -13.77 -1.02 -0.67
C PRO A 172 -13.83 -2.42 -1.31
N GLU A 173 -14.69 -2.58 -2.32
CA GLU A 173 -14.77 -3.81 -3.14
C GLU A 173 -14.24 -3.61 -4.57
N GLU A 174 -14.02 -2.37 -4.97
CA GLU A 174 -13.37 -1.99 -6.20
C GLU A 174 -12.35 -0.91 -5.89
N LEU A 175 -11.15 -1.01 -6.45
CA LEU A 175 -10.12 -0.02 -6.21
C LEU A 175 -9.16 0.14 -7.39
N HIS A 176 -8.80 1.38 -7.64
CA HIS A 176 -7.75 1.80 -8.55
C HIS A 176 -6.52 2.28 -7.76
N ALA A 177 -5.34 1.91 -8.24
CA ALA A 177 -4.08 2.47 -7.79
C ALA A 177 -3.27 2.98 -8.99
N ARG A 178 -2.72 4.18 -8.90
CA ARG A 178 -1.78 4.73 -9.89
C ARG A 178 -0.49 5.10 -9.20
N TYR A 179 0.65 4.82 -9.82
CA TYR A 179 1.94 5.28 -9.34
C TYR A 179 2.98 5.31 -10.45
N TRP A 180 4.09 6.01 -10.22
CA TRP A 180 5.25 5.98 -11.09
C TRP A 180 6.27 4.97 -10.58
N LEU A 181 6.83 4.20 -11.51
CA LEU A 181 7.80 3.14 -11.23
C LEU A 181 9.03 3.29 -12.10
N ARG A 182 10.22 3.20 -11.50
CA ARG A 182 11.49 3.11 -12.21
C ARG A 182 12.38 2.04 -11.61
N PHE A 183 12.87 1.12 -12.43
CA PHE A 183 13.92 0.19 -12.04
C PHE A 183 15.30 0.86 -12.16
N SER A 184 16.20 0.60 -11.21
CA SER A 184 17.59 1.06 -11.31
C SER A 184 18.29 0.46 -12.53
N ASP A 185 19.31 1.15 -13.05
CA ASP A 185 20.04 0.74 -14.28
C ASP A 185 20.73 -0.64 -14.12
N ASN A 186 20.97 -1.05 -12.87
CA ASN A 186 21.54 -2.34 -12.49
C ASN A 186 20.51 -3.33 -11.93
N TRP A 187 19.22 -3.07 -12.09
CA TRP A 187 18.16 -3.99 -11.67
C TRP A 187 18.33 -5.36 -12.32
N ASN A 188 18.05 -6.41 -11.56
CA ASN A 188 18.22 -7.79 -11.99
C ASN A 188 16.92 -8.58 -11.82
N SER A 189 16.25 -8.86 -12.94
CA SER A 189 15.02 -9.65 -12.96
C SER A 189 15.21 -11.15 -13.22
N ASN A 190 16.45 -11.69 -13.15
CA ASN A 190 16.72 -13.12 -13.42
C ASN A 190 15.85 -14.07 -12.56
N TRP A 191 15.36 -13.59 -11.42
CA TRP A 191 14.31 -14.21 -10.62
C TRP A 191 13.10 -13.29 -10.54
N ASN A 192 11.92 -13.87 -10.29
CA ASN A 192 10.73 -13.06 -10.03
C ASN A 192 10.82 -12.40 -8.66
N GLY A 193 10.02 -11.37 -8.43
CA GLY A 193 9.86 -10.80 -7.09
C GLY A 193 8.53 -10.10 -6.97
N LYS A 194 8.34 -9.26 -5.95
CA LYS A 194 7.08 -8.56 -5.69
C LYS A 194 7.26 -7.06 -5.81
N LEU A 195 6.18 -6.42 -6.24
CA LEU A 195 5.96 -5.00 -6.38
C LEU A 195 4.62 -4.65 -5.71
N PRO A 196 4.30 -3.35 -5.57
CA PRO A 196 3.08 -2.94 -4.91
C PRO A 196 1.79 -3.49 -5.55
N GLY A 197 0.78 -3.73 -4.72
CA GLY A 197 -0.55 -4.18 -5.17
C GLY A 197 -1.51 -4.51 -4.03
N PHE A 198 -2.67 -5.04 -4.35
CA PHE A 198 -3.78 -5.20 -3.41
C PHE A 198 -3.73 -6.51 -2.62
N GLY A 199 -4.39 -6.55 -1.46
CA GLY A 199 -4.68 -7.81 -0.78
C GLY A 199 -5.60 -7.66 0.42
N ALA A 200 -6.01 -8.82 0.93
CA ALA A 200 -6.69 -8.99 2.21
C ALA A 200 -6.28 -10.32 2.83
N THR A 201 -5.93 -10.34 4.11
CA THR A 201 -5.52 -11.56 4.81
C THR A 201 -6.15 -11.62 6.20
N ASP A 202 -6.72 -12.77 6.56
CA ASP A 202 -7.25 -13.05 7.90
C ASP A 202 -6.16 -13.39 8.92
N GLY A 203 -4.89 -13.15 8.59
CA GLY A 203 -3.76 -13.51 9.43
C GLY A 203 -2.43 -13.69 8.68
N GLU A 204 -1.39 -14.04 9.43
CA GLU A 204 -0.02 -13.87 8.97
C GLU A 204 0.44 -14.82 7.85
N THR A 205 -0.29 -15.87 7.52
CA THR A 205 0.17 -16.87 6.54
C THR A 205 -0.73 -17.04 5.34
N VAL A 206 -1.97 -16.56 5.37
CA VAL A 206 -2.93 -16.72 4.26
C VAL A 206 -2.63 -15.71 3.15
N ALA A 207 -2.82 -16.12 1.90
CA ALA A 207 -2.59 -15.32 0.70
C ALA A 207 -1.14 -14.82 0.51
N ARG A 208 -0.17 -15.40 1.22
CA ARG A 208 1.27 -15.18 1.08
C ARG A 208 2.06 -16.41 1.53
N ALA A 209 3.38 -16.42 1.28
CA ALA A 209 4.32 -17.41 1.85
C ALA A 209 3.83 -18.88 1.85
N SER A 210 3.19 -19.33 0.75
CA SER A 210 2.58 -20.66 0.54
C SER A 210 1.21 -20.96 1.18
N GLY A 211 0.58 -20.01 1.87
CA GLY A 211 -0.79 -20.17 2.35
C GLY A 211 -1.80 -19.96 1.22
N ARG A 212 -2.40 -21.06 0.75
CA ARG A 212 -3.46 -21.04 -0.26
C ARG A 212 -4.76 -20.52 0.34
N PRO A 213 -5.37 -19.48 -0.25
CA PRO A 213 -6.73 -19.10 0.07
C PRO A 213 -7.74 -20.22 -0.15
N ASN A 214 -8.83 -20.15 0.60
CA ASN A 214 -10.01 -20.97 0.43
C ASN A 214 -11.25 -20.16 0.01
N GLY A 215 -11.14 -18.83 -0.03
CA GLY A 215 -12.22 -17.90 -0.40
C GLY A 215 -12.86 -17.17 0.78
N TYR A 216 -12.58 -17.61 2.01
CA TYR A 216 -13.09 -16.99 3.25
C TYR A 216 -11.98 -16.37 4.10
N ASP A 217 -10.72 -16.62 3.77
CA ASP A 217 -9.55 -16.38 4.62
C ASP A 217 -8.59 -15.33 4.05
N GLY A 218 -8.61 -15.06 2.74
CA GLY A 218 -7.81 -13.99 2.15
C GLY A 218 -7.58 -14.13 0.67
N TRP A 219 -6.91 -13.15 0.08
CA TRP A 219 -6.40 -13.17 -1.29
C TRP A 219 -5.33 -12.08 -1.42
N SER A 220 -4.48 -12.17 -2.43
CA SER A 220 -3.59 -11.05 -2.76
C SER A 220 -3.39 -10.96 -4.26
N ALA A 221 -3.30 -9.74 -4.78
CA ALA A 221 -2.95 -9.43 -6.16
C ALA A 221 -1.83 -8.38 -6.13
N ARG A 222 -0.68 -8.78 -5.59
CA ARG A 222 0.52 -7.93 -5.55
C ARG A 222 1.08 -7.78 -6.96
N GLY A 223 1.63 -6.61 -7.26
CA GLY A 223 2.50 -6.46 -8.40
C GLY A 223 3.69 -7.43 -8.34
N SER A 224 4.28 -7.71 -9.49
CA SER A 224 5.41 -8.62 -9.61
C SER A 224 6.27 -8.21 -10.79
N PHE A 225 7.57 -8.45 -10.68
CA PHE A 225 8.50 -8.37 -11.81
C PHE A 225 8.99 -9.77 -12.19
N TYR A 226 9.43 -9.91 -13.44
CA TYR A 226 9.77 -11.17 -14.08
C TYR A 226 10.98 -11.04 -15.02
N SER A 227 11.72 -12.14 -15.17
CA SER A 227 12.68 -12.29 -16.27
C SER A 227 11.94 -12.53 -17.57
N THR A 228 12.36 -11.83 -18.62
CA THR A 228 11.95 -12.12 -19.99
C THR A 228 12.95 -13.11 -20.59
N SER A 229 12.51 -14.29 -21.02
CA SER A 229 13.35 -15.22 -21.82
C SER A 229 14.72 -15.58 -21.21
N GLY A 230 14.87 -15.55 -19.89
CA GLY A 230 16.13 -15.87 -19.19
C GLY A 230 17.17 -14.75 -19.22
N THR A 231 16.78 -13.52 -19.60
CA THR A 231 17.58 -12.30 -19.41
C THR A 231 16.99 -11.46 -18.27
N SER A 232 17.84 -10.68 -17.61
CA SER A 232 17.45 -9.76 -16.52
C SER A 232 16.98 -8.39 -17.03
N ASP A 233 16.97 -8.22 -18.35
CA ASP A 233 16.70 -7.00 -19.07
C ASP A 233 16.21 -7.39 -20.48
N PRO A 234 15.06 -6.89 -20.96
CA PRO A 234 14.12 -5.99 -20.28
C PRO A 234 13.41 -6.62 -19.06
N VAL A 235 12.73 -5.81 -18.26
CA VAL A 235 11.98 -6.23 -17.07
C VAL A 235 10.51 -6.38 -17.41
N ASP A 236 9.94 -7.57 -17.32
CA ASP A 236 8.49 -7.73 -17.43
C ASP A 236 7.82 -7.55 -16.07
N ILE A 237 6.59 -7.05 -16.06
CA ILE A 237 5.80 -6.85 -14.85
C ILE A 237 4.42 -7.51 -14.98
N GLY A 238 3.67 -7.53 -13.89
CA GLY A 238 2.32 -8.08 -13.86
C GLY A 238 1.86 -8.29 -12.43
N TYR A 239 1.03 -9.29 -12.20
CA TYR A 239 0.55 -9.67 -10.88
C TYR A 239 1.05 -11.03 -10.44
N TYR A 240 1.19 -11.18 -9.13
CA TYR A 240 1.37 -12.45 -8.44
C TYR A 240 0.20 -12.67 -7.49
N VAL A 241 -0.71 -13.57 -7.89
CA VAL A 241 -2.06 -13.63 -7.35
C VAL A 241 -2.27 -14.88 -6.50
N TYR A 242 -2.58 -14.71 -5.22
CA TYR A 242 -3.11 -15.78 -4.38
C TYR A 242 -4.64 -15.73 -4.42
N HIS A 243 -5.25 -16.84 -4.83
CA HIS A 243 -6.70 -16.97 -4.98
C HIS A 243 -7.11 -18.44 -4.78
N PRO A 244 -8.39 -18.75 -4.48
CA PRO A 244 -8.82 -20.10 -4.13
C PRO A 244 -8.60 -21.16 -5.22
N GLU A 245 -8.53 -20.73 -6.47
CA GLU A 245 -8.39 -21.62 -7.64
C GLU A 245 -6.95 -21.73 -8.13
N GLN A 246 -5.99 -21.19 -7.37
CA GLN A 246 -4.60 -21.15 -7.81
C GLN A 246 -4.03 -22.53 -8.11
N SER A 247 -3.14 -22.62 -9.10
CA SER A 247 -2.65 -23.91 -9.61
C SER A 247 -1.73 -24.65 -8.63
N SER A 248 -1.05 -23.92 -7.74
CA SER A 248 -0.03 -24.44 -6.84
C SER A 248 -0.19 -23.92 -5.41
N GLN A 249 0.68 -24.31 -4.47
CA GLN A 249 0.69 -23.72 -3.13
C GLN A 249 1.12 -22.23 -3.12
N TYR A 250 1.73 -21.79 -4.21
CA TYR A 250 2.17 -20.43 -4.42
C TYR A 250 1.22 -19.70 -5.37
N GLY A 251 1.21 -18.37 -5.32
CA GLY A 251 0.37 -17.55 -6.18
C GLY A 251 0.61 -17.81 -7.68
N ASP A 252 -0.42 -17.60 -8.47
CA ASP A 252 -0.34 -17.68 -9.93
C ASP A 252 0.25 -16.39 -10.51
N HIS A 253 0.90 -16.52 -11.66
CA HIS A 253 1.51 -15.40 -12.38
C HIS A 253 0.57 -14.93 -13.49
N VAL A 254 0.30 -13.63 -13.52
CA VAL A 254 -0.35 -12.94 -14.63
C VAL A 254 0.64 -11.91 -15.16
N THR A 255 1.26 -12.18 -16.31
CA THR A 255 2.35 -11.36 -16.86
C THR A 255 1.84 -10.42 -17.94
N ALA A 256 2.32 -9.18 -17.96
CA ALA A 256 1.96 -8.17 -18.95
C ALA A 256 2.61 -8.41 -20.32
N GLY A 257 3.84 -8.94 -20.35
CA GLY A 257 4.65 -8.99 -21.57
C GLY A 257 5.11 -7.60 -22.03
N ALA A 258 5.22 -6.64 -21.10
CA ALA A 258 5.47 -5.23 -21.38
C ALA A 258 6.94 -4.91 -21.67
N ASN A 259 7.88 -5.71 -21.14
CA ASN A 259 9.32 -5.56 -21.39
C ASN A 259 9.85 -4.13 -21.09
N LEU A 260 9.66 -3.65 -19.86
CA LEU A 260 10.08 -2.33 -19.40
C LEU A 260 11.61 -2.16 -19.44
N GLU A 261 12.05 -0.99 -19.89
CA GLU A 261 13.46 -0.62 -19.88
C GLU A 261 13.88 -0.18 -18.48
N ARG A 262 15.04 -0.66 -18.03
CA ARG A 262 15.65 -0.13 -16.82
C ARG A 262 16.02 1.32 -17.03
N GLY A 263 15.93 2.09 -15.95
CA GLY A 263 16.34 3.46 -15.96
C GLY A 263 15.29 4.47 -16.43
N THR A 264 14.10 3.97 -16.81
CA THR A 264 12.97 4.73 -17.34
C THR A 264 11.82 4.73 -16.33
N TRP A 265 11.13 5.86 -16.22
CA TRP A 265 9.90 5.99 -15.44
C TRP A 265 8.71 5.55 -16.28
N TYR A 266 7.84 4.75 -15.68
CA TYR A 266 6.58 4.30 -16.26
C TYR A 266 5.44 4.63 -15.31
N GLN A 267 4.31 5.09 -15.86
CA GLN A 267 3.07 5.16 -15.10
C GLN A 267 2.46 3.77 -15.04
N ILE A 268 2.18 3.30 -13.83
CA ILE A 268 1.55 2.01 -13.59
C ILE A 268 0.17 2.25 -13.00
N ASP A 269 -0.86 1.76 -13.67
CA ASP A 269 -2.23 1.78 -13.16
C ASP A 269 -2.69 0.35 -12.91
N GLN A 270 -3.26 0.12 -11.74
CA GLN A 270 -3.78 -1.15 -11.29
C GLN A 270 -5.27 -0.99 -10.97
N ARG A 271 -6.08 -2.00 -11.29
CA ARG A 271 -7.47 -2.10 -10.80
C ARG A 271 -7.78 -3.51 -10.36
N VAL A 272 -8.45 -3.62 -9.21
CA VAL A 272 -9.13 -4.84 -8.77
C VAL A 272 -10.61 -4.51 -8.52
N GLU A 273 -11.49 -5.37 -9.01
CA GLU A 273 -12.90 -5.42 -8.62
C GLU A 273 -13.17 -6.83 -8.09
N LEU A 274 -13.65 -6.92 -6.86
CA LEU A 274 -13.93 -8.21 -6.23
C LEU A 274 -15.11 -8.90 -6.90
N ASN A 275 -15.00 -10.21 -7.03
CA ASN A 275 -16.07 -11.03 -7.57
C ASN A 275 -17.32 -11.02 -6.67
N THR A 276 -18.47 -11.29 -7.27
CA THR A 276 -19.67 -11.74 -6.56
C THR A 276 -19.28 -12.99 -5.75
N PRO A 277 -19.58 -13.07 -4.44
CA PRO A 277 -19.18 -14.20 -3.61
C PRO A 277 -19.52 -15.57 -4.24
N GLY A 278 -18.51 -16.39 -4.50
CA GLY A 278 -18.67 -17.71 -5.12
C GLY A 278 -18.58 -17.76 -6.65
N GLU A 279 -18.60 -16.63 -7.34
CA GLU A 279 -18.60 -16.55 -8.80
C GLU A 279 -17.22 -16.14 -9.36
N ASN A 280 -17.00 -16.44 -10.65
CA ASN A 280 -15.80 -16.10 -11.42
C ASN A 280 -16.01 -14.85 -12.28
N ASP A 281 -16.30 -13.72 -11.63
CA ASP A 281 -16.60 -12.44 -12.30
C ASP A 281 -15.77 -11.26 -11.77
N GLY A 282 -14.72 -11.53 -10.97
CA GLY A 282 -13.80 -10.52 -10.46
C GLY A 282 -12.83 -10.03 -11.53
N VAL A 283 -12.45 -8.75 -11.41
CA VAL A 283 -11.62 -8.04 -12.38
C VAL A 283 -10.22 -7.82 -11.83
N LEU A 284 -9.21 -8.02 -12.69
CA LEU A 284 -7.82 -7.67 -12.46
C LEU A 284 -7.26 -7.02 -13.71
N GLN A 285 -6.92 -5.73 -13.62
CA GLN A 285 -6.43 -4.96 -14.77
C GLN A 285 -5.10 -4.26 -14.45
N LEU A 286 -4.27 -4.08 -15.48
CA LEU A 286 -3.00 -3.35 -15.42
C LEU A 286 -2.84 -2.49 -16.67
N TRP A 287 -2.56 -1.21 -16.50
CA TRP A 287 -2.10 -0.32 -17.56
C TRP A 287 -0.68 0.13 -17.29
N ILE A 288 0.05 0.38 -18.38
CA ILE A 288 1.40 0.92 -18.37
C ILE A 288 1.41 2.05 -19.39
N ASP A 289 1.73 3.26 -18.95
CA ASP A 289 1.64 4.48 -19.77
C ASP A 289 0.30 4.54 -20.53
N GLU A 290 -0.80 4.38 -19.79
CA GLU A 290 -2.20 4.40 -20.27
C GLU A 290 -2.62 3.25 -21.21
N GLU A 291 -1.69 2.39 -21.64
CA GLU A 291 -1.99 1.21 -22.47
C GLU A 291 -2.38 0.01 -21.59
N LEU A 292 -3.49 -0.66 -21.92
CA LEU A 292 -4.01 -1.82 -21.17
C LEU A 292 -3.22 -3.09 -21.53
N TYR A 293 -2.52 -3.67 -20.56
CA TYR A 293 -1.72 -4.90 -20.73
C TYR A 293 -2.36 -6.15 -20.13
N ILE A 294 -3.09 -6.01 -19.02
CA ILE A 294 -3.81 -7.12 -18.39
C ILE A 294 -5.28 -6.73 -18.28
N ASP A 295 -6.17 -7.59 -18.79
CA ASP A 295 -7.62 -7.42 -18.75
C ASP A 295 -8.32 -8.74 -18.40
N GLU A 296 -8.16 -9.16 -17.15
CA GLU A 296 -8.76 -10.39 -16.64
C GLU A 296 -10.08 -10.09 -15.94
N ASN A 297 -11.11 -10.86 -16.23
CA ASN A 297 -12.48 -10.67 -15.71
C ASN A 297 -13.13 -11.97 -15.24
N SER A 298 -12.30 -12.93 -14.83
CA SER A 298 -12.74 -14.27 -14.42
C SER A 298 -12.16 -14.72 -13.08
N PHE A 299 -11.54 -13.80 -12.33
CA PHE A 299 -10.98 -14.12 -11.02
C PHE A 299 -12.08 -14.37 -10.01
N ARG A 300 -11.91 -15.40 -9.20
CA ARG A 300 -12.66 -15.60 -7.96
C ARG A 300 -11.70 -15.32 -6.81
N PHE A 301 -11.82 -14.17 -6.16
CA PHE A 301 -11.04 -13.79 -4.99
C PHE A 301 -11.68 -14.28 -3.68
N ARG A 302 -13.02 -14.29 -3.60
CA ARG A 302 -13.77 -14.54 -2.36
C ARG A 302 -15.05 -15.37 -2.54
N ASP A 303 -15.51 -15.94 -1.42
CA ASP A 303 -16.77 -16.66 -1.24
C ASP A 303 -17.70 -16.03 -0.21
N THR A 304 -17.29 -14.91 0.39
CA THR A 304 -18.05 -14.15 1.37
C THR A 304 -17.99 -12.67 1.05
N SER A 305 -19.05 -11.92 1.38
CA SER A 305 -19.05 -10.45 1.30
C SER A 305 -18.23 -9.79 2.40
N ASP A 306 -17.86 -10.54 3.44
CA ASP A 306 -17.10 -10.02 4.58
C ASP A 306 -15.60 -9.84 4.24
N LEU A 307 -15.13 -10.47 3.16
CA LEU A 307 -13.75 -10.35 2.70
C LEU A 307 -13.70 -9.28 1.61
N LYS A 308 -13.08 -8.14 1.91
CA LYS A 308 -13.01 -6.98 1.00
C LYS A 308 -11.56 -6.66 0.60
N ILE A 309 -11.31 -5.47 0.04
CA ILE A 309 -9.95 -4.97 -0.19
C ILE A 309 -9.49 -4.32 1.12
N GLU A 310 -8.78 -5.10 1.94
CA GLU A 310 -8.27 -4.64 3.24
C GLU A 310 -7.13 -3.64 3.08
N SER A 311 -6.22 -3.87 2.13
CA SER A 311 -4.99 -3.10 2.06
C SER A 311 -4.34 -2.98 0.69
N TYR A 312 -3.59 -1.88 0.53
CA TYR A 312 -2.61 -1.72 -0.54
C TYR A 312 -1.20 -1.94 0.02
N TRP A 313 -0.46 -2.87 -0.58
CA TRP A 313 0.82 -3.34 -0.07
C TRP A 313 1.92 -2.62 -0.84
N GLY A 314 2.63 -1.70 -0.20
CA GLY A 314 3.92 -1.16 -0.66
C GLY A 314 5.04 -2.18 -0.47
N HIS A 315 4.88 -3.38 -1.04
CA HIS A 315 5.77 -4.51 -0.83
C HIS A 315 6.73 -4.70 -2.01
N VAL A 316 8.03 -4.67 -1.72
CA VAL A 316 9.11 -4.91 -2.67
C VAL A 316 10.00 -6.01 -2.15
N TYR A 317 10.14 -7.08 -2.93
CA TYR A 317 10.87 -8.28 -2.53
C TYR A 317 11.49 -8.96 -3.74
N HIS A 318 12.73 -9.43 -3.64
CA HIS A 318 13.39 -10.21 -4.69
C HIS A 318 13.35 -11.71 -4.41
N GLY A 319 12.94 -12.47 -5.42
CA GLY A 319 13.03 -13.91 -5.43
C GLY A 319 11.93 -14.60 -4.62
N GLY A 320 12.35 -15.71 -4.04
CA GLY A 320 11.61 -16.52 -3.08
C GLY A 320 12.65 -17.23 -2.22
N SER A 321 13.38 -18.17 -2.83
CA SER A 321 14.57 -18.80 -2.23
C SER A 321 15.89 -18.13 -2.62
N GLU A 322 15.95 -17.49 -3.79
CA GLU A 322 17.18 -16.92 -4.34
C GLU A 322 17.34 -15.45 -3.95
N PRO A 323 18.46 -15.07 -3.30
CA PRO A 323 18.68 -13.69 -2.90
C PRO A 323 19.11 -12.82 -4.08
N SER A 324 19.02 -11.50 -3.88
CA SER A 324 19.47 -10.52 -4.87
C SER A 324 20.96 -10.72 -5.22
N PRO A 325 21.32 -10.82 -6.50
CA PRO A 325 22.70 -11.03 -6.92
C PRO A 325 23.57 -9.75 -6.85
N ASN A 326 22.97 -8.58 -6.62
CA ASN A 326 23.65 -7.30 -6.48
C ASN A 326 22.77 -6.30 -5.72
N ASP A 327 23.37 -5.21 -5.23
CA ASP A 327 22.60 -4.06 -4.77
C ASP A 327 21.79 -3.51 -5.94
N MET A 328 20.50 -3.27 -5.74
CA MET A 328 19.61 -2.68 -6.74
C MET A 328 18.48 -1.91 -6.06
N ALA A 329 17.74 -1.12 -6.82
CA ALA A 329 16.64 -0.34 -6.28
C ALA A 329 15.48 -0.23 -7.27
N VAL A 330 14.29 -0.11 -6.71
CA VAL A 330 13.12 0.44 -7.39
C VAL A 330 12.86 1.82 -6.82
N TYR A 331 12.48 2.74 -7.69
CA TYR A 331 11.99 4.06 -7.30
C TYR A 331 10.48 4.09 -7.53
N TRP A 332 9.77 4.49 -6.49
CA TRP A 332 8.33 4.57 -6.45
C TRP A 332 7.94 6.02 -6.16
N ASP A 333 7.00 6.56 -6.93
CA ASP A 333 6.59 7.94 -6.77
C ASP A 333 5.07 8.09 -6.99
N GLU A 334 4.49 9.16 -6.42
CA GLU A 334 3.14 9.62 -6.73
C GLU A 334 2.04 8.55 -6.65
N LEU A 335 1.98 7.79 -5.53
CA LEU A 335 0.92 6.81 -5.32
C LEU A 335 -0.43 7.52 -5.13
N SER A 336 -1.41 7.15 -5.95
CA SER A 336 -2.80 7.59 -5.85
C SER A 336 -3.73 6.37 -5.70
N LEU A 337 -4.72 6.47 -4.81
CA LEU A 337 -5.72 5.41 -4.56
C LEU A 337 -7.13 6.01 -4.62
N ASP A 338 -8.03 5.38 -5.38
CA ASP A 338 -9.44 5.79 -5.48
C ASP A 338 -10.36 4.64 -5.91
N GLU A 339 -11.65 4.73 -5.58
CA GLU A 339 -12.69 3.84 -6.13
C GLU A 339 -13.11 4.26 -7.55
N ALA A 340 -12.91 5.54 -7.91
CA ALA A 340 -13.07 6.03 -9.27
C ALA A 340 -11.82 5.73 -10.12
N LYS A 341 -12.02 5.57 -11.43
CA LYS A 341 -10.90 5.44 -12.36
C LYS A 341 -10.04 6.71 -12.32
N LEU A 342 -8.76 6.52 -12.07
CA LEU A 342 -7.72 7.54 -12.22
C LEU A 342 -7.46 7.69 -13.72
N LEU A 343 -7.73 8.87 -14.28
CA LEU A 343 -7.50 9.19 -15.70
C LEU A 343 -6.17 9.89 -15.87
#